data_AF-A0A2M9Q6K1-F1
#
_entry.id   AF-A0A2M9Q6K1-F1
#
_cell.length_a   1.000
_cell.length_b   1.000
_cell.length_c   1.000
_cell.angle_alpha   90.00
_cell.angle_beta   90.00
_cell.angle_gamma   90.00
#
_symmetry.space_group_name_H-M   'P 1'
#
loop_
_entity.id
_entity.type
_entity.pdbx_description
1 polymer ?
#
loop_
_entity_poly.entity_id
_entity_poly.type
_entity_poly.pdbx_seq_one_letter_code
_entity_poly.pdbx_strand_id
1 'polypeptide(L)'
;MVHKIVYPVLIFIVCVLLAIVISLNHRNATNDFYHLRLSGESPHWEINGYQLDLTSGILKSGNGKLRFKTRGNVYTTNYFVFEMNAVINDKDITLQSKAVLGPEDFKNEVDTGAIEGPPPITKDGKSITFKDIDKIYAVIHWEGQDDGIVHKEIIDLYEQAN
;
A
#
# COMPACT_ATOMS: atom_id res chain seq x y z
N MET A 1 42.61 23.16 44.53
CA MET A 1 41.67 22.11 44.98
C MET A 1 40.39 22.07 44.15
N VAL A 2 39.91 23.22 43.66
CA VAL A 2 38.70 23.37 42.80
C VAL A 2 38.76 22.57 41.49
N HIS A 3 39.91 22.52 40.80
CA HIS A 3 40.03 21.80 39.51
C HIS A 3 39.83 20.27 39.59
N LYS A 4 40.06 19.64 40.76
CA LYS A 4 39.91 18.19 40.92
C LYS A 4 38.45 17.73 40.94
N ILE A 5 37.51 18.64 41.27
CA ILE A 5 36.07 18.34 41.37
C ILE A 5 35.34 18.80 40.09
N VAL A 6 35.81 19.86 39.44
CA VAL A 6 35.17 20.40 38.23
C VAL A 6 35.27 19.43 37.04
N TYR A 7 36.41 18.77 36.86
CA TYR A 7 36.61 17.81 35.76
C TYR A 7 35.67 16.59 35.78
N PRO A 8 35.50 15.86 36.90
CA PRO A 8 34.59 14.71 36.92
C PRO A 8 33.12 15.14 36.75
N VAL A 9 32.73 16.32 37.24
CA VAL A 9 31.38 16.86 37.05
C VAL A 9 31.13 17.21 35.58
N LEU A 10 32.11 17.84 34.92
CA LEU A 10 32.01 18.17 33.49
C LEU A 10 31.89 16.89 32.63
N ILE A 11 32.68 15.87 32.93
CA ILE A 11 32.62 14.56 32.23
C ILE A 11 31.24 13.93 32.41
N PHE A 12 30.69 13.94 33.64
CA PHE A 12 29.37 13.40 33.90
C PHE A 12 28.27 14.12 33.10
N ILE A 13 28.31 15.46 33.04
CA ILE A 13 27.36 16.25 32.25
C ILE A 13 27.46 15.90 30.75
N VAL A 14 28.68 15.78 30.21
CA VAL A 14 28.90 15.38 28.82
C VAL A 14 28.35 13.97 28.54
N CYS A 15 28.54 13.02 29.46
CA CYS A 15 27.99 11.66 29.34
C CYS A 15 26.45 11.66 29.37
N VAL A 16 25.82 12.47 30.23
CA VAL A 16 24.36 12.59 30.28
C VAL A 16 23.82 13.22 29.00
N LEU A 17 24.46 14.26 28.48
CA LEU A 17 24.08 14.88 27.20
C LEU A 17 24.22 13.90 26.03
N LEU A 18 25.31 13.11 25.99
CA LEU A 18 25.49 12.05 25.01
C LEU A 18 24.40 10.98 25.10
N ALA A 19 24.04 10.55 26.31
CA ALA A 19 22.97 9.58 26.52
C ALA A 19 21.60 10.12 26.06
N ILE A 20 21.32 11.40 26.29
CA ILE A 20 20.09 12.07 25.81
C ILE A 20 20.07 12.13 24.27
N VAL A 21 21.20 12.50 23.63
CA VAL A 21 21.30 12.53 22.16
C VAL A 21 21.10 11.13 21.58
N ILE A 22 21.73 10.10 22.15
CA ILE A 22 21.56 8.70 21.72
C ILE A 22 20.10 8.26 21.89
N SER A 23 19.47 8.58 23.04
CA SER A 23 18.08 8.21 23.29
C SER A 23 17.08 8.93 22.37
N LEU A 24 17.31 10.20 22.04
CA LEU A 24 16.48 10.96 21.10
C LEU A 24 16.65 10.43 19.67
N ASN A 25 17.89 10.10 19.28
CA ASN A 25 18.17 9.53 17.97
C ASN A 25 17.56 8.13 17.81
N HIS A 26 17.55 7.32 18.88
CA HIS A 26 16.90 6.01 18.87
C HIS A 26 15.37 6.09 18.74
N ARG A 27 14.74 7.12 19.34
CA ARG A 27 13.28 7.36 19.18
C ARG A 27 12.89 7.82 17.77
N ASN A 28 13.80 8.46 17.04
CA ASN A 28 13.58 8.89 15.66
C ASN A 28 13.92 7.82 14.61
N ALA A 29 14.43 6.66 15.02
CA ALA A 29 14.96 5.64 14.11
C ALA A 29 13.95 4.54 13.71
N THR A 30 12.71 4.60 14.15
CA THR A 30 11.62 3.76 13.59
C THR A 30 10.89 4.54 12.50
N ASN A 31 11.63 5.06 11.52
CA ASN A 31 11.04 5.41 10.23
C ASN A 31 10.91 4.11 9.46
N ASP A 32 9.89 3.33 9.80
CA ASP A 32 9.64 2.07 9.10
C ASP A 32 9.07 2.42 7.72
N PHE A 33 9.97 2.51 6.74
CA PHE A 33 9.61 2.62 5.33
C PHE A 33 9.28 1.22 4.83
N TYR A 34 8.04 1.05 4.39
CA TYR A 34 7.63 -0.20 3.79
C TYR A 34 7.15 0.06 2.37
N HIS A 35 7.76 -0.67 1.43
CA HIS A 35 7.43 -0.63 0.01
C HIS A 35 7.07 -2.05 -0.42
N LEU A 36 5.83 -2.28 -0.83
CA LEU A 36 5.43 -3.51 -1.50
C LEU A 36 5.18 -3.23 -2.97
N ARG A 37 5.68 -4.14 -3.80
CA ARG A 37 5.37 -4.19 -5.23
C ARG A 37 4.64 -5.50 -5.53
N LEU A 38 3.41 -5.37 -5.99
CA LEU A 38 2.46 -6.47 -6.16
C LEU A 38 2.18 -6.72 -7.64
N SER A 39 2.15 -8.01 -7.98
CA SER A 39 1.74 -8.51 -9.30
C SER A 39 0.96 -9.80 -9.09
N GLY A 40 -0.01 -10.05 -9.96
CA GLY A 40 -0.84 -11.25 -9.90
C GLY A 40 -1.82 -11.29 -11.06
N GLU A 41 -2.58 -12.38 -11.14
CA GLU A 41 -3.47 -12.60 -12.26
C GLU A 41 -4.75 -13.36 -11.90
N SER A 42 -5.77 -13.17 -12.72
CA SER A 42 -7.03 -13.91 -12.76
C SER A 42 -7.25 -14.45 -14.18
N PRO A 43 -8.40 -15.08 -14.49
CA PRO A 43 -8.67 -15.61 -15.83
C PRO A 43 -8.56 -14.55 -16.94
N HIS A 44 -9.09 -13.34 -16.71
CA HIS A 44 -9.11 -12.28 -17.74
C HIS A 44 -8.18 -11.11 -17.47
N TRP A 45 -7.66 -10.97 -16.25
CA TRP A 45 -6.87 -9.80 -15.87
C TRP A 45 -5.51 -10.17 -15.31
N GLU A 46 -4.58 -9.24 -15.45
CA GLU A 46 -3.26 -9.28 -14.85
C GLU A 46 -2.92 -7.90 -14.31
N ILE A 47 -2.39 -7.86 -13.09
CA ILE A 47 -1.88 -6.65 -12.46
C ILE A 47 -0.37 -6.74 -12.42
N ASN A 48 0.29 -5.68 -12.87
CA ASN A 48 1.73 -5.57 -12.86
C ASN A 48 2.21 -4.34 -12.10
N GLY A 49 3.09 -4.57 -11.12
CA GLY A 49 3.89 -3.54 -10.48
C GLY A 49 3.09 -2.54 -9.66
N TYR A 50 1.95 -2.94 -9.12
CA TYR A 50 1.18 -2.12 -8.19
C TYR A 50 1.99 -1.85 -6.93
N GLN A 51 1.98 -0.63 -6.43
CA GLN A 51 2.81 -0.19 -5.32
C GLN A 51 1.97 0.17 -4.10
N LEU A 52 2.39 -0.33 -2.94
CA LEU A 52 1.92 0.11 -1.65
C LEU A 52 3.09 0.65 -0.84
N ASP A 53 3.06 1.94 -0.53
CA ASP A 53 4.07 2.62 0.27
C ASP A 53 3.48 3.09 1.59
N LEU A 54 4.06 2.66 2.70
CA LEU A 54 3.77 3.24 4.01
C LEU A 54 5.03 3.96 4.51
N THR A 55 4.94 5.29 4.56
CA THR A 55 6.04 6.16 4.97
C THR A 55 5.55 7.21 5.94
N SER A 56 6.09 7.23 7.16
CA SER A 56 5.85 8.29 8.15
C SER A 56 4.37 8.62 8.39
N GLY A 57 3.50 7.60 8.40
CA GLY A 57 2.06 7.79 8.60
C GLY A 57 1.31 8.28 7.35
N ILE A 58 1.89 8.09 6.17
CA ILE A 58 1.25 8.30 4.87
C ILE A 58 1.24 6.97 4.11
N LEU A 59 0.07 6.58 3.63
CA LEU A 59 -0.14 5.44 2.75
C LEU A 59 -0.30 5.93 1.31
N LYS A 60 0.52 5.42 0.39
CA LYS A 60 0.35 5.59 -1.05
C LYS A 60 0.00 4.25 -1.67
N SER A 61 -1.01 4.25 -2.53
CA SER A 61 -1.55 3.03 -3.15
C SER A 61 -1.78 3.31 -4.63
N GLY A 62 -1.14 2.55 -5.53
CA GLY A 62 -1.33 2.72 -6.97
C GLY A 62 -0.12 2.42 -7.85
N ASN A 63 0.00 3.15 -8.96
CA ASN A 63 1.07 3.04 -9.96
C ASN A 63 1.22 1.65 -10.62
N GLY A 64 0.16 0.84 -10.56
CA GLY A 64 0.11 -0.45 -11.24
C GLY A 64 -0.42 -0.34 -12.67
N LYS A 65 -0.21 -1.41 -13.43
CA LYS A 65 -0.74 -1.59 -14.79
C LYS A 65 -1.66 -2.79 -14.83
N LEU A 66 -2.86 -2.62 -15.37
CA LEU A 66 -3.82 -3.67 -15.61
C LEU A 66 -3.79 -4.09 -17.08
N ARG A 67 -3.69 -5.38 -17.33
CA ARG A 67 -3.73 -5.96 -18.68
C ARG A 67 -4.88 -6.93 -18.81
N PHE A 68 -5.74 -6.72 -19.80
CA PHE A 68 -6.78 -7.68 -20.17
C PHE A 68 -6.21 -8.79 -21.07
N LYS A 69 -6.45 -10.04 -20.71
CA LYS A 69 -5.93 -11.23 -21.39
C LYS A 69 -6.81 -11.60 -22.59
N THR A 70 -6.77 -10.77 -23.63
CA THR A 70 -7.46 -11.07 -24.90
C THR A 70 -6.57 -11.83 -25.88
N ARG A 71 -7.15 -12.74 -26.66
CA ARG A 71 -6.48 -13.49 -27.74
C ARG A 71 -6.58 -12.78 -29.09
N GLY A 72 -6.34 -11.46 -29.12
CA GLY A 72 -6.13 -10.71 -30.36
C GLY A 72 -7.29 -9.82 -30.84
N ASN A 73 -8.44 -9.79 -30.16
CA ASN A 73 -9.50 -8.83 -30.43
C ASN A 73 -9.46 -7.68 -29.42
N VAL A 74 -9.72 -6.45 -29.89
CA VAL A 74 -9.88 -5.29 -29.03
C VAL A 74 -11.17 -5.46 -28.24
N TYR A 75 -11.05 -5.54 -26.92
CA TYR A 75 -12.19 -5.54 -26.02
C TYR A 75 -12.49 -4.11 -25.59
N THR A 76 -13.75 -3.70 -25.72
CA THR A 76 -14.22 -2.37 -25.30
C THR A 76 -15.35 -2.51 -24.29
N THR A 77 -15.35 -1.68 -23.26
CA THR A 77 -16.42 -1.64 -22.25
C THR A 77 -16.90 -0.22 -22.03
N ASN A 78 -18.15 -0.04 -21.60
CA ASN A 78 -18.65 1.29 -21.17
C ASN A 78 -18.59 1.47 -19.65
N TYR A 79 -18.20 0.42 -18.93
CA TYR A 79 -18.14 0.41 -17.47
C TYR A 79 -16.95 -0.41 -17.00
N PHE A 80 -16.08 0.22 -16.22
CA PHE A 80 -14.92 -0.41 -15.63
C PHE A 80 -14.68 0.13 -14.22
N VAL A 81 -14.49 -0.76 -13.25
CA VAL A 81 -14.13 -0.41 -11.88
C VAL A 81 -12.98 -1.29 -11.40
N PHE A 82 -11.96 -0.65 -10.83
CA PHE A 82 -10.84 -1.28 -10.17
C PHE A 82 -10.82 -0.87 -8.70
N GLU A 83 -10.68 -1.84 -7.81
CA GLU A 83 -10.53 -1.64 -6.38
C GLU A 83 -9.34 -2.43 -5.86
N MET A 84 -8.49 -1.77 -5.07
CA MET A 84 -7.47 -2.43 -4.26
C MET A 84 -7.99 -2.54 -2.83
N ASN A 85 -7.99 -3.76 -2.29
CA ASN A 85 -8.48 -4.03 -0.93
C ASN A 85 -7.39 -4.75 -0.11
N ALA A 86 -7.45 -4.54 1.20
CA ALA A 86 -6.63 -5.28 2.15
C ALA A 86 -7.47 -5.76 3.33
N VAL A 87 -7.13 -6.92 3.85
CA VAL A 87 -7.62 -7.40 5.14
C VAL A 87 -6.58 -7.03 6.18
N ILE A 88 -6.98 -6.21 7.16
CA ILE A 88 -6.10 -5.73 8.23
C ILE A 88 -6.78 -5.96 9.57
N ASN A 89 -6.20 -6.79 10.42
CA ASN A 89 -6.80 -7.23 11.68
C ASN A 89 -8.24 -7.75 11.47
N ASP A 90 -8.39 -8.71 10.56
CA ASP A 90 -9.68 -9.32 10.19
C ASP A 90 -10.73 -8.35 9.60
N LYS A 91 -10.33 -7.14 9.18
CA LYS A 91 -11.22 -6.17 8.54
C LYS A 91 -10.84 -5.90 7.11
N ASP A 92 -11.80 -6.09 6.22
CA ASP A 92 -11.71 -5.67 4.82
C ASP A 92 -11.79 -4.14 4.71
N ILE A 93 -10.80 -3.57 4.04
CA ILE A 93 -10.68 -2.14 3.79
C ILE A 93 -10.29 -1.88 2.33
N THR A 94 -10.91 -0.87 1.72
CA THR A 94 -10.54 -0.40 0.39
C THR A 94 -9.38 0.59 0.49
N LEU A 95 -8.26 0.23 -0.13
CA LEU A 95 -7.04 1.05 -0.20
C LEU A 95 -7.05 2.03 -1.37
N GLN A 96 -7.70 1.66 -2.47
CA GLN A 96 -7.86 2.52 -3.65
C GLN A 96 -9.09 2.06 -4.44
N SER A 97 -9.80 3.00 -5.04
CA SER A 97 -10.83 2.71 -6.05
C SER A 97 -10.69 3.66 -7.23
N LYS A 98 -10.90 3.14 -8.44
CA LYS A 98 -10.98 3.89 -9.70
C LYS A 98 -12.17 3.36 -10.49
N ALA A 99 -13.07 4.26 -10.88
CA ALA A 99 -14.18 3.96 -11.76
C ALA A 99 -14.05 4.77 -13.06
N VAL A 100 -14.29 4.11 -14.19
CA VAL A 100 -14.37 4.70 -15.53
C VAL A 100 -15.77 4.44 -16.06
N LEU A 101 -16.46 5.53 -16.38
CA LEU A 101 -17.77 5.52 -17.02
C LEU A 101 -17.61 6.07 -18.44
N GLY A 102 -18.04 5.29 -19.43
CA GLY A 102 -17.84 5.59 -20.84
C GLY A 102 -16.89 4.60 -21.52
N PRO A 103 -16.72 4.74 -22.84
CA PRO A 103 -15.98 3.76 -23.64
C PRO A 103 -14.51 3.73 -23.27
N GLU A 104 -14.06 2.58 -22.79
CA GLU A 104 -12.66 2.25 -22.49
C GLU A 104 -12.23 1.09 -23.39
N ASP A 105 -11.07 1.21 -24.03
CA ASP A 105 -10.44 0.11 -24.78
C ASP A 105 -9.40 -0.59 -23.92
N PHE A 106 -9.44 -1.92 -23.89
CA PHE A 106 -8.46 -2.74 -23.18
C PHE A 106 -7.35 -3.24 -24.10
N LYS A 107 -7.09 -2.53 -25.20
CA LYS A 107 -6.01 -2.90 -26.13
C LYS A 107 -4.64 -2.69 -25.50
N ASN A 108 -4.53 -1.64 -24.69
CA ASN A 108 -3.32 -1.29 -23.96
C ASN A 108 -3.50 -1.58 -22.46
N GLU A 109 -2.42 -1.40 -21.72
CA GLU A 109 -2.49 -1.46 -20.25
C GLU A 109 -3.28 -0.27 -19.70
N VAL A 110 -4.21 -0.54 -18.79
CA VAL A 110 -4.95 0.46 -18.04
C VAL A 110 -4.16 0.84 -16.79
N ASP A 111 -3.91 2.13 -16.60
CA ASP A 111 -3.25 2.62 -15.39
C ASP A 111 -4.20 2.55 -14.19
N THR A 112 -3.75 2.01 -13.05
CA THR A 112 -4.58 1.98 -11.84
C THR A 112 -4.80 3.37 -11.23
N GLY A 113 -4.00 4.36 -11.63
CA GLY A 113 -3.84 5.63 -10.93
C GLY A 113 -3.08 5.44 -9.63
N ALA A 114 -2.97 6.53 -8.85
CA ALA A 114 -2.44 6.49 -7.50
C ALA A 114 -3.22 7.44 -6.58
N ILE A 115 -3.36 7.04 -5.33
CA ILE A 115 -3.88 7.89 -4.26
C ILE A 115 -2.92 7.91 -3.08
N GLU A 116 -2.98 9.00 -2.31
CA GLU A 116 -2.21 9.22 -1.11
C GLU A 116 -3.15 9.67 0.01
N GLY A 117 -2.98 9.09 1.20
CA GLY A 117 -3.82 9.40 2.34
C GLY A 117 -3.23 8.89 3.66
N PRO A 118 -3.88 9.19 4.80
CA PRO A 118 -3.50 8.58 6.06
C PRO A 118 -3.71 7.06 5.97
N PRO A 119 -2.82 6.24 6.57
CA PRO A 119 -3.09 4.83 6.71
C PRO A 119 -4.34 4.64 7.56
N PRO A 120 -5.08 3.53 7.34
CA PRO A 120 -6.14 3.16 8.27
C PRO A 120 -5.56 3.00 9.68
N ILE A 121 -6.40 3.22 10.68
CA ILE A 121 -6.03 3.08 12.09
C ILE A 121 -6.70 1.85 12.69
N THR A 122 -5.98 1.16 13.57
CA THR A 122 -6.54 0.07 14.37
C THR A 122 -7.63 0.59 15.32
N LYS A 123 -8.47 -0.31 15.85
CA LYS A 123 -9.50 0.06 16.87
C LYS A 123 -8.87 0.75 18.09
N ASP A 124 -7.63 0.43 18.40
CA ASP A 124 -6.88 0.96 19.55
C ASP A 124 -6.14 2.27 19.22
N GLY A 125 -6.33 2.82 18.02
CA GLY A 125 -5.70 4.07 17.59
C GLY A 125 -4.21 3.97 17.24
N LYS A 126 -3.67 2.74 17.14
CA LYS A 126 -2.29 2.50 16.68
C LYS A 126 -2.20 2.59 15.16
N SER A 127 -1.07 3.10 14.67
CA SER A 127 -0.71 3.07 13.25
C SER A 127 -0.59 1.62 12.78
N ILE A 128 -1.21 1.34 11.63
CA ILE A 128 -1.06 0.05 10.95
C ILE A 128 0.37 -0.07 10.43
N THR A 129 0.92 -1.28 10.50
CA THR A 129 2.15 -1.70 9.84
C THR A 129 1.83 -2.83 8.86
N PHE A 130 2.73 -3.14 7.93
CA PHE A 130 2.52 -4.25 6.99
C PHE A 130 2.41 -5.62 7.66
N LYS A 131 2.87 -5.77 8.91
CA LYS A 131 2.71 -7.02 9.68
C LYS A 131 1.26 -7.28 10.09
N ASP A 132 0.44 -6.23 10.10
CA ASP A 132 -0.97 -6.29 10.47
C ASP A 132 -1.85 -6.58 9.23
N ILE A 133 -1.25 -6.68 8.04
CA ILE A 133 -1.97 -6.98 6.79
C ILE A 133 -1.98 -8.48 6.58
N ASP A 134 -3.17 -9.07 6.65
CA ASP A 134 -3.40 -10.51 6.47
C ASP A 134 -3.44 -10.85 4.97
N LYS A 135 -4.07 -9.99 4.17
CA LYS A 135 -4.30 -10.22 2.74
C LYS A 135 -4.36 -8.91 1.95
N ILE A 136 -3.89 -8.92 0.71
CA ILE A 136 -4.13 -7.86 -0.28
C ILE A 136 -4.65 -8.50 -1.56
N TYR A 137 -5.73 -7.95 -2.12
CA TYR A 137 -6.31 -8.41 -3.37
C TYR A 137 -6.93 -7.25 -4.13
N ALA A 138 -7.00 -7.41 -5.46
CA ALA A 138 -7.74 -6.51 -6.31
C ALA A 138 -9.10 -7.08 -6.68
N VAL A 139 -10.08 -6.20 -6.86
CA VAL A 139 -11.39 -6.52 -7.41
C VAL A 139 -11.58 -5.70 -8.68
N ILE A 140 -11.96 -6.37 -9.77
CA ILE A 140 -12.19 -5.75 -11.06
C ILE A 140 -13.62 -6.04 -11.49
N HIS A 141 -14.37 -4.98 -11.80
CA HIS A 141 -15.68 -5.08 -12.43
C HIS A 141 -15.61 -4.49 -13.84
N TRP A 142 -16.20 -5.16 -14.82
CA TRP A 142 -16.30 -4.63 -16.17
C TRP A 142 -17.56 -5.15 -16.86
N GLU A 143 -18.12 -4.36 -17.77
CA GLU A 143 -19.24 -4.81 -18.59
C GLU A 143 -18.76 -5.69 -19.75
N GLY A 144 -19.44 -6.82 -19.91
CA GLY A 144 -19.36 -7.77 -21.01
C GLY A 144 -19.66 -7.13 -22.36
N GLN A 145 -18.74 -7.22 -23.33
CA GLN A 145 -18.97 -6.65 -24.66
C GLN A 145 -20.11 -7.36 -25.40
N ASP A 146 -20.23 -8.68 -25.21
CA ASP A 146 -21.17 -9.53 -25.96
C ASP A 146 -22.53 -9.68 -25.26
N ASP A 147 -22.58 -9.60 -23.92
CA ASP A 147 -23.77 -9.89 -23.12
C ASP A 147 -24.30 -8.67 -22.34
N GLY A 148 -23.53 -7.58 -22.24
CA GLY A 148 -23.89 -6.40 -21.45
C GLY A 148 -23.94 -6.67 -19.94
N ILE A 149 -23.38 -7.78 -19.46
CA ILE A 149 -23.41 -8.18 -18.06
C ILE A 149 -22.17 -7.64 -17.35
N VAL A 150 -22.32 -7.13 -16.12
CA VAL A 150 -21.17 -6.76 -15.30
C VAL A 150 -20.51 -8.01 -14.72
N HIS A 151 -19.30 -8.30 -15.17
CA HIS A 151 -18.45 -9.35 -14.62
C HIS A 151 -17.67 -8.83 -13.40
N LYS A 152 -17.27 -9.77 -12.54
CA LYS A 152 -16.43 -9.51 -11.36
C LYS A 152 -15.30 -10.52 -11.30
N GLU A 153 -14.07 -10.06 -11.15
CA GLU A 153 -12.91 -10.89 -10.85
C GLU A 153 -12.15 -10.40 -9.63
N ILE A 154 -11.51 -11.35 -8.95
CA ILE A 154 -10.64 -11.11 -7.80
C ILE A 154 -9.25 -11.61 -8.16
N ILE A 155 -8.23 -10.80 -7.89
CA ILE A 155 -6.82 -11.17 -8.04
C ILE A 155 -6.20 -11.14 -6.66
N ASP A 156 -5.82 -12.30 -6.14
CA ASP A 156 -5.05 -12.40 -4.91
C ASP A 156 -3.60 -11.96 -5.17
N LEU A 157 -3.09 -11.01 -4.39
CA LEU A 157 -1.78 -10.38 -4.60
C LEU A 157 -0.80 -10.65 -3.48
N TYR A 158 -1.32 -10.76 -2.25
CA TYR A 158 -0.55 -11.04 -1.06
C TYR A 158 -1.42 -11.76 -0.04
N GLU A 159 -0.84 -12.75 0.63
CA GLU A 159 -1.43 -13.42 1.78
C GLU A 159 -0.31 -13.71 2.78
N GLN A 160 -0.52 -13.35 4.04
CA GLN A 160 0.42 -13.61 5.10
C GLN A 160 0.46 -15.12 5.35
N ALA A 161 1.64 -15.73 5.24
CA ALA A 161 1.82 -17.14 5.55
C ALA A 161 1.60 -17.35 7.07
N ASN A 162 0.59 -18.16 7.42
CA ASN A 162 0.35 -18.63 8.78
C ASN A 162 1.46 -19.55 9.29
#